data_AF-A0A940EL65-F1
#
_entry.id   AF-A0A940EL65-F1
#
_cell.length_a   1.000
_cell.length_b   1.000
_cell.length_c   1.000
_cell.angle_alpha   90.00
_cell.angle_beta   90.00
_cell.angle_gamma   90.00
#
_symmetry.space_group_name_H-M   'P 1'
#
loop_
_entity.id
_entity.type
_entity.pdbx_description
1 polymer ?
#
loop_
_entity_poly.entity_id
_entity_poly.type
_entity_poly.pdbx_seq_one_letter_code
_entity_poly.pdbx_strand_id
1 'polypeptide(L)'
;MKYRHLALASLLGFTLSACNSNEASDDVWSQYQSEAENTQKLIKEGNLTQIERSASGLVTLSKQILPLVTAKQAKCDAYLDAALSAADNMVTLSLEAIERDYHADGKLPKVEAAECYHAKDLLVHPATVVVLTKGQDNPTLRAQMQDEIAEVIEHFAQVKASAGQ
;
A
#
# COMPACT_ATOMS: atom_id res chain seq x y z
N MET A 1 -22.96 16.86 78.57
CA MET A 1 -21.77 15.98 78.51
C MET A 1 -21.46 15.73 77.05
N LYS A 2 -20.19 15.86 76.68
CA LYS A 2 -19.64 15.93 75.32
C LYS A 2 -19.97 14.69 74.48
N TYR A 3 -20.31 14.85 73.20
CA TYR A 3 -19.72 14.09 72.10
C TYR A 3 -19.74 14.94 70.81
N ARG A 4 -18.55 15.35 70.36
CA ARG A 4 -18.30 15.98 69.06
C ARG A 4 -18.06 14.83 68.07
N HIS A 5 -18.91 14.70 67.05
CA HIS A 5 -18.64 13.80 65.93
C HIS A 5 -17.73 14.55 64.93
N LEU A 6 -16.48 14.11 64.83
CA LEU A 6 -15.61 14.42 63.70
C LEU A 6 -16.13 13.61 62.50
N ALA A 7 -16.63 14.30 61.47
CA ALA A 7 -16.82 13.70 60.15
C ALA A 7 -15.49 13.77 59.41
N LEU A 8 -14.84 12.61 59.22
CA LEU A 8 -13.68 12.46 58.35
C LEU A 8 -14.19 12.43 56.90
N ALA A 9 -13.97 13.49 56.15
CA ALA A 9 -14.23 13.52 54.71
C ALA A 9 -13.06 12.85 53.98
N SER A 10 -13.21 11.56 53.66
CA SER A 10 -12.32 10.87 52.71
C SER A 10 -12.63 11.34 51.29
N LEU A 11 -11.77 12.19 50.73
CA LEU A 11 -11.72 12.45 49.30
C LEU A 11 -11.19 11.20 48.59
N LEU A 12 -12.08 10.39 48.01
CA LEU A 12 -11.70 9.45 46.96
C LEU A 12 -11.38 10.27 45.70
N GLY A 13 -10.09 10.42 45.41
CA GLY A 13 -9.62 10.86 44.11
C GLY A 13 -9.87 9.77 43.08
N PHE A 14 -10.94 9.92 42.29
CA PHE A 14 -11.08 9.20 41.03
C PHE A 14 -10.07 9.80 40.04
N THR A 15 -8.90 9.19 39.91
CA THR A 15 -8.00 9.46 38.79
C THR A 15 -8.66 8.88 37.54
N LEU A 16 -9.21 9.75 36.70
CA LEU A 16 -9.53 9.43 35.31
C LEU A 16 -8.21 9.04 34.63
N SER A 17 -7.97 7.73 34.50
CA SER A 17 -7.00 7.22 33.54
C SER A 17 -7.50 7.63 32.16
N ALA A 18 -6.91 8.67 31.60
CA ALA A 18 -6.97 8.90 30.17
C ALA A 18 -6.32 7.68 29.50
N CYS A 19 -7.15 6.80 28.95
CA CYS A 19 -6.68 5.91 27.90
C CYS A 19 -6.25 6.81 26.74
N ASN A 20 -4.95 7.11 26.69
CA ASN A 20 -4.33 7.55 25.44
C ASN A 20 -4.45 6.39 24.47
N SER A 21 -5.49 6.39 23.66
CA SER A 21 -5.50 5.69 22.38
C SER A 21 -4.51 6.41 21.47
N ASN A 22 -3.22 6.19 21.74
CA ASN A 22 -2.17 6.41 20.75
C ASN A 22 -2.25 5.22 19.78
N GLU A 23 -3.34 5.12 19.03
CA GLU A 23 -3.26 4.40 17.76
C GLU A 23 -2.35 5.27 16.90
N ALA A 24 -1.09 4.85 16.78
CA ALA A 24 -0.19 5.44 15.83
C ALA A 24 -0.88 5.33 14.47
N SER A 25 -1.22 6.46 13.86
CA SER A 25 -1.54 6.44 12.44
C SER A 25 -0.23 6.04 11.76
N ASP A 26 -0.08 4.78 11.40
CA ASP A 26 1.07 4.32 10.63
C ASP A 26 1.14 5.18 9.37
N ASP A 27 2.33 5.71 9.06
CA ASP A 27 2.49 6.48 7.83
C ASP A 27 2.23 5.59 6.61
N VAL A 28 1.88 6.19 5.48
CA VAL A 28 1.48 5.46 4.26
C VAL A 28 2.55 4.47 3.77
N TRP A 29 3.84 4.72 4.05
CA TRP A 29 4.93 3.82 3.66
C TRP A 29 4.93 2.56 4.53
N SER A 30 4.76 2.72 5.84
CA SER A 30 4.63 1.60 6.77
C SER A 30 3.41 0.74 6.45
N GLN A 31 2.28 1.38 6.11
CA GLN A 31 1.07 0.68 5.67
C GLN A 31 1.31 -0.10 4.36
N TYR A 32 1.97 0.52 3.38
CA TYR A 32 2.27 -0.14 2.10
C TYR A 32 3.14 -1.38 2.29
N GLN A 33 4.20 -1.26 3.09
CA GLN A 33 5.08 -2.39 3.38
C GLN A 33 4.31 -3.55 4.04
N SER A 34 3.52 -3.24 5.08
CA SER A 34 2.74 -4.26 5.78
C SER A 34 1.72 -4.94 4.87
N GLU A 35 1.04 -4.17 4.02
CA GLU A 35 0.07 -4.70 3.07
C GLU A 35 0.75 -5.56 1.98
N ALA A 36 1.98 -5.22 1.56
CA ALA A 36 2.73 -6.02 0.59
C ALA A 36 3.13 -7.38 1.16
N GLU A 37 3.64 -7.39 2.39
CA GLU A 37 3.97 -8.62 3.13
C GLU A 37 2.72 -9.48 3.38
N ASN A 38 1.60 -8.85 3.75
CA ASN A 38 0.31 -9.53 3.92
C ASN A 38 -0.20 -10.13 2.60
N THR A 39 -0.11 -9.38 1.50
CA THR A 39 -0.50 -9.86 0.17
C THR A 39 0.33 -11.08 -0.22
N GLN A 40 1.65 -11.04 0.01
CA GLN A 40 2.55 -12.16 -0.27
C GLN A 40 2.16 -13.42 0.52
N LYS A 41 1.76 -13.27 1.79
CA LYS A 41 1.26 -14.38 2.61
C LYS A 41 -0.08 -14.91 2.08
N LEU A 42 -1.02 -14.04 1.76
CA LEU A 42 -2.34 -14.42 1.23
C LEU A 42 -2.24 -15.16 -0.10
N ILE A 43 -1.28 -14.84 -0.95
CA ILE A 43 -1.05 -15.59 -2.20
C ILE A 43 -0.65 -17.05 -1.91
N LYS A 44 -0.02 -17.36 -0.76
CA LYS A 44 0.33 -18.74 -0.37
C LYS A 44 -0.82 -19.47 0.31
N GLU A 45 -1.57 -18.78 1.17
CA GLU A 45 -2.45 -19.41 2.16
C GLU A 45 -3.92 -19.03 2.01
N GLY A 46 -4.22 -17.88 1.38
CA GLY A 46 -5.56 -17.31 1.25
C GLY A 46 -6.29 -17.71 -0.04
N ASN A 47 -7.53 -17.24 -0.18
CA ASN A 47 -8.31 -17.35 -1.41
C ASN A 47 -8.18 -16.11 -2.31
N LEU A 48 -8.59 -16.21 -3.58
CA LEU A 48 -8.46 -15.13 -4.57
C LEU A 48 -9.14 -13.83 -4.13
N THR A 49 -10.28 -13.87 -3.44
CA THR A 49 -10.96 -12.67 -2.94
C THR A 49 -10.15 -11.94 -1.86
N GLN A 50 -9.44 -12.67 -1.00
CA GLN A 50 -8.55 -12.05 -0.02
C GLN A 50 -7.33 -11.42 -0.69
N ILE A 51 -6.76 -12.10 -1.69
CA ILE A 51 -5.63 -11.60 -2.48
C ILE A 51 -6.03 -10.33 -3.23
N GLU A 52 -7.18 -10.36 -3.92
CA GLU A 52 -7.73 -9.22 -4.67
C GLU A 52 -7.90 -8.00 -3.77
N ARG A 53 -8.52 -8.19 -2.60
CA ARG A 53 -8.72 -7.11 -1.63
C ARG A 53 -7.39 -6.51 -1.18
N SER A 54 -6.43 -7.37 -0.84
CA SER A 54 -5.11 -6.94 -0.35
C SER A 54 -4.32 -6.19 -1.43
N ALA A 55 -4.28 -6.72 -2.66
CA ALA A 55 -3.64 -6.08 -3.80
C ALA A 55 -4.34 -4.76 -4.21
N SER A 56 -5.66 -4.68 -4.09
CA SER A 56 -6.41 -3.42 -4.29
C SER A 56 -6.09 -2.38 -3.20
N GLY A 57 -5.79 -2.84 -1.98
CA GLY A 57 -5.26 -2.02 -0.89
C GLY A 57 -3.92 -1.39 -1.28
N LEU A 58 -2.99 -2.19 -1.82
CA LEU A 58 -1.73 -1.68 -2.36
C LEU A 58 -1.92 -0.66 -3.48
N VAL A 59 -2.82 -0.91 -4.45
CA VAL A 59 -3.15 0.09 -5.50
C VAL A 59 -3.61 1.41 -4.87
N THR A 60 -4.44 1.35 -3.83
CA THR A 60 -4.94 2.54 -3.11
C THR A 60 -3.82 3.28 -2.38
N LEU A 61 -2.89 2.57 -1.76
CA LEU A 61 -1.73 3.15 -1.08
C LEU A 61 -0.72 3.72 -2.09
N SER A 62 -0.53 3.10 -3.24
CA SER A 62 0.29 3.64 -4.34
C SER A 62 -0.21 4.99 -4.80
N LYS A 63 -1.54 5.14 -4.97
CA LYS A 63 -2.16 6.44 -5.33
C LYS A 63 -1.85 7.56 -4.32
N GLN A 64 -1.52 7.21 -3.08
CA GLN A 64 -1.09 8.17 -2.05
C GLN A 64 0.42 8.39 -2.05
N ILE A 65 1.22 7.35 -2.35
CA ILE A 65 2.69 7.41 -2.37
C ILE A 65 3.21 8.16 -3.60
N LEU A 66 2.68 7.91 -4.80
CA LEU A 66 3.23 8.50 -6.02
C LEU A 66 3.27 10.05 -6.01
N PRO A 67 2.24 10.76 -5.50
CA PRO A 67 2.31 12.21 -5.32
C PRO A 67 3.41 12.67 -4.35
N LEU A 68 3.77 11.86 -3.35
CA LEU A 68 4.88 12.16 -2.44
C LEU A 68 6.23 12.01 -3.15
N VAL A 69 6.34 11.04 -4.07
CA VAL A 69 7.52 10.87 -4.91
C VAL A 69 7.66 12.05 -5.87
N THR A 70 6.61 12.47 -6.58
CA THR A 70 6.67 13.61 -7.51
C THR A 70 7.03 14.92 -6.79
N ALA A 71 6.53 15.11 -5.56
CA ALA A 71 6.89 16.27 -4.74
C ALA A 71 8.39 16.35 -4.39
N LYS A 72 9.10 15.21 -4.35
CA LYS A 72 10.56 15.15 -4.17
C LYS A 72 11.33 15.09 -5.48
N GLN A 73 10.69 14.56 -6.52
CA GLN A 73 11.31 14.20 -7.79
C GLN A 73 10.46 14.73 -8.95
N ALA A 74 10.50 16.04 -9.18
CA ALA A 74 9.67 16.70 -10.20
C ALA A 74 9.86 16.14 -11.63
N LYS A 75 11.01 15.52 -11.93
CA LYS A 75 11.25 14.82 -13.20
C LYS A 75 10.35 13.58 -13.41
N CYS A 76 9.76 13.05 -12.34
CA CYS A 76 8.84 11.92 -12.43
C CYS A 76 7.39 12.34 -12.66
N ASP A 77 7.07 13.64 -12.60
CA ASP A 77 5.71 14.18 -12.59
C ASP A 77 4.87 13.67 -13.77
N ALA A 78 5.28 13.96 -15.02
CA ALA A 78 4.53 13.54 -16.20
C ALA A 78 4.36 12.01 -16.32
N TYR A 79 5.37 11.24 -15.90
CA TYR A 79 5.36 9.79 -15.98
C TYR A 79 4.42 9.16 -14.93
N LEU A 80 4.54 9.60 -13.67
CA LEU A 80 3.73 9.10 -12.57
C LEU A 80 2.28 9.59 -12.64
N ASP A 81 2.04 10.81 -13.14
CA ASP A 81 0.69 11.33 -13.36
C ASP A 81 -0.06 10.52 -14.43
N ALA A 82 0.64 10.10 -15.50
CA ALA A 82 0.05 9.23 -16.52
C ALA A 82 -0.34 7.87 -15.92
N ALA A 83 0.52 7.27 -15.09
CA ALA A 83 0.21 6.03 -14.39
C ALA A 83 -0.96 6.20 -13.40
N LEU A 84 -0.94 7.25 -12.58
CA LEU A 84 -2.01 7.57 -11.63
C LEU A 84 -3.37 7.77 -12.30
N SER A 85 -3.39 8.49 -13.44
CA SER A 85 -4.60 8.74 -14.22
C SER A 85 -5.21 7.46 -14.78
N ALA A 86 -4.41 6.41 -14.94
CA ALA A 86 -4.84 5.11 -15.43
C ALA A 86 -5.13 4.09 -14.31
N ALA A 87 -4.79 4.39 -13.05
CA ALA A 87 -4.81 3.44 -11.92
C ALA A 87 -6.14 2.66 -11.80
N ASP A 88 -7.26 3.38 -11.81
CA ASP A 88 -8.59 2.76 -11.65
C ASP A 88 -9.01 1.93 -12.87
N ASN A 89 -8.46 2.23 -14.05
CA ASN A 89 -8.68 1.43 -15.26
C ASN A 89 -7.76 0.21 -15.32
N MET A 90 -6.52 0.28 -14.81
CA MET A 90 -5.54 -0.82 -14.87
C MET A 90 -6.10 -2.12 -14.33
N VAL A 91 -6.79 -2.06 -13.18
CA VAL A 91 -7.39 -3.24 -12.54
C VAL A 91 -8.54 -3.86 -13.34
N THR A 92 -9.02 -3.21 -14.40
CA THR A 92 -10.08 -3.71 -15.28
C THR A 92 -9.57 -4.33 -16.58
N LEU A 93 -8.27 -4.18 -16.88
CA LEU A 93 -7.64 -4.66 -18.10
C LEU A 93 -7.54 -6.19 -18.14
N SER A 94 -7.24 -6.72 -19.33
CA SER A 94 -6.68 -8.07 -19.46
C SER A 94 -5.22 -8.07 -19.02
N LEU A 95 -4.70 -9.26 -18.67
CA LEU A 95 -3.28 -9.43 -18.32
C LEU A 95 -2.38 -8.91 -19.46
N GLU A 96 -2.63 -9.31 -20.70
CA GLU A 96 -1.85 -8.84 -21.86
C GLU A 96 -1.86 -7.30 -21.99
N ALA A 97 -3.00 -6.66 -21.72
CA ALA A 97 -3.12 -5.22 -21.86
C ALA A 97 -2.38 -4.47 -20.75
N ILE A 98 -2.47 -4.91 -19.49
CA ILE A 98 -1.70 -4.26 -18.40
C ILE A 98 -0.20 -4.46 -18.59
N GLU A 99 0.23 -5.65 -19.00
CA GLU A 99 1.62 -5.96 -19.31
C GLU A 99 2.18 -5.05 -20.40
N ARG A 100 1.51 -5.00 -21.55
CA ARG A 100 1.97 -4.20 -22.70
C ARG A 100 1.90 -2.70 -22.42
N ASP A 101 0.78 -2.24 -21.83
CA ASP A 101 0.47 -0.82 -21.79
C ASP A 101 1.14 -0.11 -20.59
N TYR A 102 1.35 -0.80 -19.47
CA TYR A 102 1.80 -0.16 -18.23
C TYR A 102 2.99 -0.84 -17.55
N HIS A 103 3.11 -2.17 -17.62
CA HIS A 103 4.31 -2.85 -17.12
C HIS A 103 5.50 -2.58 -18.04
N ALA A 104 5.30 -2.72 -19.36
CA ALA A 104 6.26 -2.41 -20.42
C ALA A 104 6.13 -0.98 -21.00
N ASP A 105 5.48 -0.07 -20.27
CA ASP A 105 5.39 1.37 -20.57
C ASP A 105 4.72 1.76 -21.90
N GLY A 106 3.98 0.87 -22.58
CA GLY A 106 3.43 1.14 -23.92
C GLY A 106 2.48 2.34 -24.04
N LYS A 107 1.82 2.74 -22.95
CA LYS A 107 0.95 3.93 -22.86
C LYS A 107 1.51 5.04 -21.98
N LEU A 108 2.69 4.84 -21.40
CA LEU A 108 3.32 5.85 -20.54
C LEU A 108 4.24 6.76 -21.37
N PRO A 109 4.46 8.02 -20.93
CA PRO A 109 5.53 8.83 -21.48
C PRO A 109 6.88 8.13 -21.35
N LYS A 110 7.87 8.58 -22.10
CA LYS A 110 9.23 8.06 -21.95
C LYS A 110 9.72 8.33 -20.52
N VAL A 111 10.18 7.28 -19.84
CA VAL A 111 10.75 7.41 -18.50
C VAL A 111 12.07 8.19 -18.53
N GLU A 112 12.21 9.15 -17.62
CA GLU A 112 13.41 10.00 -17.53
C GLU A 112 14.48 9.45 -16.59
N ALA A 113 14.08 8.70 -15.55
CA ALA A 113 14.98 8.21 -14.52
C ALA A 113 14.47 6.92 -13.86
N ALA A 114 15.37 6.10 -13.33
CA ALA A 114 15.05 4.78 -12.77
C ALA A 114 14.10 4.85 -11.58
N GLU A 115 14.25 5.84 -10.71
CA GLU A 115 13.33 6.14 -9.61
C GLU A 115 11.87 6.33 -10.05
N CYS A 116 11.63 6.90 -11.23
CA CYS A 116 10.28 7.11 -11.74
C CYS A 116 9.67 5.77 -12.20
N TYR A 117 10.49 4.92 -12.82
CA TYR A 117 10.14 3.55 -13.19
C TYR A 117 9.76 2.73 -11.94
N HIS A 118 10.65 2.69 -10.93
CA HIS A 118 10.40 1.96 -9.69
C HIS A 118 9.17 2.48 -8.93
N ALA A 119 8.94 3.80 -8.94
CA ALA A 119 7.74 4.37 -8.32
C ALA A 119 6.47 3.90 -9.03
N LYS A 120 6.43 3.94 -10.37
CA LYS A 120 5.28 3.43 -11.15
C LYS A 120 4.98 1.97 -10.84
N ASP A 121 6.01 1.15 -10.63
CA ASP A 121 5.85 -0.27 -10.36
C ASP A 121 5.23 -0.57 -8.99
N LEU A 122 5.26 0.37 -8.03
CA LEU A 122 4.44 0.28 -6.83
C LEU A 122 2.94 0.20 -7.14
N LEU A 123 2.50 0.80 -8.24
CA LEU A 123 1.11 0.79 -8.68
C LEU A 123 0.82 -0.39 -9.64
N VAL A 124 1.71 -0.63 -10.60
CA VAL A 124 1.41 -1.58 -11.69
C VAL A 124 1.41 -3.03 -11.22
N HIS A 125 2.41 -3.49 -10.46
CA HIS A 125 2.43 -4.89 -10.01
C HIS A 125 1.20 -5.26 -9.16
N PRO A 126 0.76 -4.45 -8.17
CA PRO A 126 -0.46 -4.78 -7.44
C PRO A 126 -1.70 -4.75 -8.34
N ALA A 127 -1.78 -3.83 -9.31
CA ALA A 127 -2.86 -3.83 -10.28
C ALA A 127 -2.85 -5.10 -11.16
N THR A 128 -1.67 -5.60 -11.54
CA THR A 128 -1.51 -6.88 -12.25
C THR A 128 -2.00 -8.04 -11.39
N VAL A 129 -1.67 -8.07 -10.10
CA VAL A 129 -2.20 -9.09 -9.16
C VAL A 129 -3.73 -9.05 -9.09
N VAL A 130 -4.36 -7.86 -9.02
CA VAL A 130 -5.82 -7.72 -9.08
C VAL A 130 -6.37 -8.32 -10.37
N VAL A 131 -5.75 -8.06 -11.53
CA VAL A 131 -6.14 -8.65 -12.81
C VAL A 131 -6.02 -10.18 -12.79
N LEU A 132 -4.91 -10.71 -12.25
CA LEU A 132 -4.66 -12.15 -12.14
C LEU A 132 -5.72 -12.86 -11.26
N THR A 133 -6.25 -12.21 -10.21
CA THR A 133 -7.29 -12.81 -9.34
C THR A 133 -8.60 -13.14 -10.04
N LYS A 134 -8.83 -12.64 -11.26
CA LYS A 134 -9.99 -12.97 -12.09
C LYS A 134 -9.85 -14.31 -12.82
N GLY A 135 -8.65 -14.88 -12.82
CA GLY A 135 -8.36 -16.18 -13.41
C GLY A 135 -8.83 -17.35 -12.54
N GLN A 136 -8.60 -18.57 -13.03
CA GLN A 136 -8.82 -19.79 -12.27
C GLN A 136 -7.67 -20.01 -11.28
N ASP A 137 -7.98 -20.17 -10.00
CA ASP A 137 -6.98 -20.46 -8.96
C ASP A 137 -6.21 -21.76 -9.27
N ASN A 138 -4.90 -21.63 -9.49
CA ASN A 138 -4.00 -22.74 -9.79
C ASN A 138 -2.55 -22.36 -9.44
N PRO A 139 -1.63 -23.35 -9.35
CA PRO A 139 -0.24 -23.07 -8.95
C PRO A 139 0.52 -22.10 -9.85
N THR A 140 0.29 -22.14 -11.17
CA THR A 140 0.94 -21.23 -12.12
C THR A 140 0.47 -19.80 -11.91
N LEU A 141 -0.83 -19.59 -11.72
CA LEU A 141 -1.39 -18.28 -11.42
C LEU A 141 -0.84 -17.72 -10.10
N ARG A 142 -0.75 -18.56 -9.06
CA ARG A 142 -0.19 -18.16 -7.76
C ARG A 142 1.30 -17.85 -7.83
N ALA A 143 2.07 -18.56 -8.66
CA ALA A 143 3.48 -18.26 -8.89
C ALA A 143 3.65 -16.87 -9.54
N GLN A 144 2.85 -16.57 -10.58
CA GLN A 144 2.86 -15.24 -11.19
C GLN A 144 2.55 -14.15 -10.17
N MET A 145 1.51 -14.32 -9.34
CA MET A 145 1.19 -13.35 -8.29
C MET A 145 2.33 -13.19 -7.26
N GLN A 146 3.08 -14.26 -6.94
CA GLN A 146 4.25 -14.16 -6.07
C GLN A 146 5.36 -13.34 -6.70
N ASP A 147 5.61 -13.53 -8.00
CA ASP A 147 6.63 -12.78 -8.73
C ASP A 147 6.28 -11.28 -8.73
N GLU A 148 5.04 -10.91 -9.07
CA GLU A 148 4.56 -9.52 -9.02
C GLU A 148 4.75 -8.86 -7.63
N ILE A 149 4.39 -9.56 -6.55
CA ILE A 149 4.55 -9.00 -5.19
C ILE A 149 6.01 -9.05 -4.72
N ALA A 150 6.84 -9.96 -5.22
CA ALA A 150 8.27 -9.92 -4.93
C ALA A 150 8.92 -8.69 -5.58
N GLU A 151 8.60 -8.41 -6.84
CA GLU A 151 9.08 -7.23 -7.56
C GLU A 151 8.59 -5.94 -6.90
N VAL A 152 7.32 -5.87 -6.46
CA VAL A 152 6.81 -4.67 -5.77
C VAL A 152 7.55 -4.37 -4.46
N ILE A 153 7.95 -5.40 -3.70
CA ILE A 153 8.72 -5.23 -2.47
C ILE A 153 10.13 -4.70 -2.78
N GLU A 154 10.77 -5.19 -3.84
CA GLU A 154 12.08 -4.70 -4.28
C GLU A 154 12.01 -3.24 -4.76
N HIS A 155 11.01 -2.91 -5.58
CA HIS A 155 10.76 -1.53 -6.01
C HIS A 155 10.48 -0.60 -4.83
N PHE A 156 9.67 -1.05 -3.87
CA PHE A 156 9.34 -0.26 -2.68
C PHE A 156 10.60 0.13 -1.88
N ALA A 157 11.54 -0.80 -1.68
CA ALA A 157 12.80 -0.50 -1.00
C ALA A 157 13.60 0.60 -1.71
N GLN A 158 13.65 0.57 -3.06
CA GLN A 158 14.36 1.56 -3.87
C GLN A 158 13.65 2.93 -3.83
N VAL A 159 12.32 2.95 -3.94
CA VAL A 159 11.53 4.18 -3.88
C VAL A 159 11.68 4.84 -2.51
N LYS A 160 11.54 4.07 -1.42
CA LYS A 160 11.67 4.56 -0.05
C LYS A 160 13.04 5.23 0.18
N ALA A 161 14.12 4.58 -0.25
CA ALA A 161 15.46 5.15 -0.19
C ALA A 161 15.60 6.45 -1.00
N SER A 162 15.09 6.48 -2.24
CA SER A 162 15.15 7.68 -3.11
C SER A 162 14.29 8.85 -2.61
N ALA A 163 13.20 8.54 -1.89
CA ALA A 163 12.28 9.52 -1.32
C ALA A 163 12.72 10.03 0.08
N GLY A 164 13.79 9.46 0.63
CA GLY A 164 14.32 9.81 1.96
C GLY A 164 13.38 9.41 3.09
N GLN A 165 12.81 8.20 3.01
CA GLN A 165 11.86 7.62 3.97
C GLN A 165 12.46 6.41 4.69
#